data_AF-K0IJR1-F1
#
_entry.id   AF-K0IJR1-F1
#
_cell.length_a   1.000
_cell.length_b   1.000
_cell.length_c   1.000
_cell.angle_alpha   90.00
_cell.angle_beta   90.00
_cell.angle_gamma   90.00
#
_symmetry.space_group_name_H-M   'P 1'
#
loop_
_entity.id
_entity.type
_entity.pdbx_description
1 polymer ?
#
loop_
_entity_poly.entity_id
_entity_poly.type
_entity_poly.pdbx_seq_one_letter_code
_entity_poly.pdbx_strand_id
1 'polypeptide(L)'
;MKRNLREEQTDWGILVSKVFPSNALNDKMYIDTSGILVVKTDYASAAYLGLRHAVIHQFQVQSRLNTQQEREGAHDQILGVLKDWMQGNKLKDVFAKIDEARKATIETEDLLQKLQTYNERTVKSSREFQIKIRGWLQESTQILGELQEKLPLDS
;
A
#
# COMPACT_ATOMS: atom_id res chain seq x y z
N MET A 1 -12.32 -2.94 -21.69
CA MET A 1 -12.93 -3.83 -20.69
C MET A 1 -14.01 -4.73 -21.27
N LYS A 2 -15.06 -4.19 -21.93
CA LYS A 2 -16.11 -5.01 -22.59
C LYS A 2 -15.58 -6.05 -23.61
N ARG A 3 -14.42 -5.81 -24.22
CA ARG A 3 -13.76 -6.77 -25.13
C ARG A 3 -13.23 -8.00 -24.40
N ASN A 4 -12.52 -7.82 -23.28
CA ASN A 4 -11.94 -8.90 -22.48
C ASN A 4 -13.03 -9.73 -21.77
N LEU A 5 -14.11 -9.09 -21.30
CA LEU A 5 -15.25 -9.78 -20.69
C LEU A 5 -15.97 -10.71 -21.69
N ARG A 6 -16.08 -10.27 -22.96
CA ARG A 6 -16.63 -11.09 -24.05
C ARG A 6 -15.73 -12.26 -24.44
N GLU A 7 -14.41 -12.10 -24.36
CA GLU A 7 -13.44 -13.17 -24.62
C GLU A 7 -13.45 -14.23 -23.51
N GLU A 8 -13.66 -13.84 -22.26
CA GLU A 8 -13.68 -14.75 -21.09
C GLU A 8 -15.07 -15.30 -20.74
N GLN A 9 -16.12 -14.94 -21.49
CA GLN A 9 -17.52 -15.37 -21.23
C GLN A 9 -18.00 -15.12 -19.79
N THR A 10 -17.57 -14.01 -19.18
CA THR A 10 -17.99 -13.62 -17.82
C THR A 10 -18.68 -12.27 -17.86
N ASP A 11 -19.83 -12.20 -17.20
CA ASP A 11 -20.56 -10.95 -16.98
C ASP A 11 -19.91 -10.12 -15.85
N TRP A 12 -18.99 -10.71 -15.08
CA TRP A 12 -18.38 -10.09 -13.91
C TRP A 12 -16.99 -9.54 -14.20
N GLY A 13 -16.67 -8.37 -13.64
CA GLY A 13 -15.34 -7.79 -13.73
C GLY A 13 -15.01 -6.87 -12.57
N ILE A 14 -13.71 -6.62 -12.34
CA ILE A 14 -13.23 -5.61 -11.38
C ILE A 14 -12.48 -4.53 -12.13
N LEU A 15 -12.96 -3.30 -11.99
CA LEU A 15 -12.30 -2.10 -12.45
C LEU A 15 -11.64 -1.41 -11.26
N VAL A 16 -10.32 -1.54 -11.17
CA VAL A 16 -9.53 -0.81 -10.19
C VAL A 16 -9.22 0.57 -10.75
N SER A 17 -9.63 1.63 -10.04
CA SER A 17 -9.40 3.00 -10.48
C SER A 17 -8.79 3.86 -9.36
N LYS A 18 -7.82 4.69 -9.74
CA LYS A 18 -7.30 5.77 -8.88
C LYS A 18 -8.28 6.94 -8.75
N VAL A 19 -9.15 7.12 -9.75
CA VAL A 19 -10.16 8.19 -9.80
C VAL A 19 -11.53 7.56 -9.63
N PHE A 20 -12.18 7.86 -8.51
CA PHE A 20 -13.45 7.27 -8.13
C PHE A 20 -14.58 8.29 -8.32
N PRO A 21 -15.71 7.94 -8.96
CA PRO A 21 -16.82 8.87 -9.12
C PRO A 21 -17.42 9.26 -7.76
N SER A 22 -17.66 10.54 -7.57
CA SER A 22 -18.15 11.15 -6.31
C SER A 22 -19.53 10.66 -5.87
N ASN A 23 -20.29 10.05 -6.79
CA ASN A 23 -21.68 9.67 -6.62
C ASN A 23 -21.88 8.18 -6.28
N ALA A 24 -20.83 7.47 -5.88
CA ALA A 24 -20.91 6.06 -5.49
C ALA A 24 -21.61 5.90 -4.12
N LEU A 25 -22.52 4.93 -3.99
CA LEU A 25 -23.23 4.59 -2.73
C LEU A 25 -22.27 4.25 -1.57
N ASN A 26 -21.04 3.85 -1.90
CA ASN A 26 -19.93 3.67 -0.98
C ASN A 26 -18.69 4.26 -1.65
N ASP A 27 -18.02 5.15 -0.93
CA ASP A 27 -16.88 5.95 -1.36
C ASP A 27 -15.61 5.12 -1.62
N LYS A 28 -15.65 3.81 -1.35
CA LYS A 28 -14.55 2.86 -1.53
C LYS A 28 -14.80 1.85 -2.66
N MET A 29 -16.06 1.52 -2.93
CA MET A 29 -16.45 0.47 -3.87
C MET A 29 -17.90 0.62 -4.33
N TYR A 30 -18.21 0.37 -5.60
CA TYR A 30 -19.59 0.20 -6.09
C TYR A 30 -19.68 -0.89 -7.14
N ILE A 31 -20.87 -1.47 -7.33
CA ILE A 31 -21.16 -2.39 -8.43
C ILE A 31 -22.12 -1.72 -9.41
N ASP A 32 -21.85 -1.83 -10.70
CA ASP A 32 -22.81 -1.43 -11.72
C ASP A 32 -23.87 -2.52 -11.96
N THR A 33 -24.91 -2.18 -12.72
CA THR A 33 -26.00 -3.11 -13.04
C THR A 33 -25.57 -4.25 -13.97
N SER A 34 -24.38 -4.18 -14.55
CA SER A 34 -23.80 -5.23 -15.37
C SER A 34 -22.86 -6.16 -14.60
N GLY A 35 -22.70 -6.00 -13.27
CA GLY A 35 -21.82 -6.85 -12.47
C GLY A 35 -20.34 -6.42 -12.48
N ILE A 36 -20.03 -5.22 -12.96
CA ILE A 36 -18.68 -4.66 -12.89
C ILE A 36 -18.52 -3.95 -11.55
N LEU A 37 -17.60 -4.47 -10.74
CA LEU A 37 -17.20 -3.90 -9.47
C LEU A 37 -16.15 -2.82 -9.72
N VAL A 38 -16.43 -1.58 -9.37
CA VAL A 38 -15.46 -0.50 -9.41
C VAL A 38 -14.93 -0.28 -8.00
N VAL A 39 -13.61 -0.31 -7.83
CA VAL A 39 -12.98 -0.27 -6.51
C VAL A 39 -11.74 0.64 -6.52
N LYS A 40 -11.54 1.39 -5.42
CA LYS A 40 -10.27 2.11 -5.20
C LYS A 40 -9.13 1.10 -5.01
N THR A 41 -7.93 1.45 -5.48
CA THR A 41 -6.76 0.55 -5.49
C THR A 41 -6.50 -0.09 -4.12
N ASP A 42 -6.61 0.67 -3.04
CA ASP A 42 -6.33 0.23 -1.68
C ASP A 42 -7.24 -0.92 -1.20
N TYR A 43 -8.44 -1.06 -1.78
CA TYR A 43 -9.43 -2.08 -1.38
C TYR A 43 -9.60 -3.19 -2.43
N ALA A 44 -8.81 -3.17 -3.51
CA ALA A 44 -8.96 -4.09 -4.64
C ALA A 44 -8.85 -5.57 -4.23
N SER A 45 -7.97 -5.89 -3.27
CA SER A 45 -7.79 -7.26 -2.78
C SER A 45 -9.04 -7.80 -2.07
N ALA A 46 -9.69 -6.97 -1.25
CA ALA A 46 -10.92 -7.35 -0.56
C ALA A 46 -12.09 -7.51 -1.55
N ALA A 47 -12.19 -6.59 -2.51
CA ALA A 47 -13.13 -6.65 -3.62
C ALA A 47 -12.95 -7.93 -4.47
N TYR A 48 -11.72 -8.29 -4.80
CA TYR A 48 -11.40 -9.49 -5.57
C TYR A 48 -11.86 -10.77 -4.90
N LEU A 49 -11.64 -10.90 -3.59
CA LEU A 49 -12.10 -12.06 -2.85
C LEU A 49 -13.63 -12.19 -2.86
N GLY A 50 -14.36 -11.07 -2.71
CA GLY A 50 -15.82 -11.06 -2.80
C GLY A 50 -16.33 -11.48 -4.18
N LEU A 51 -15.81 -10.86 -5.24
CA LEU A 51 -16.23 -11.17 -6.60
C LEU A 51 -15.88 -12.60 -7.00
N ARG A 52 -14.70 -13.11 -6.63
CA ARG A 52 -14.28 -14.48 -6.92
C ARG A 52 -15.28 -15.50 -6.39
N HIS A 53 -15.78 -15.32 -5.16
CA HIS A 53 -16.79 -16.22 -4.59
C HIS A 53 -18.12 -16.14 -5.34
N ALA A 54 -18.54 -14.94 -5.73
CA ALA A 54 -19.76 -14.75 -6.54
C ALA A 54 -19.66 -15.41 -7.91
N VAL A 55 -18.52 -15.29 -8.60
CA VAL A 55 -18.28 -15.93 -9.91
C VAL A 55 -18.27 -17.45 -9.78
N ILE A 56 -17.59 -18.00 -8.77
CA ILE A 56 -17.59 -19.46 -8.51
C ILE A 56 -19.01 -19.95 -8.26
N HIS A 57 -19.79 -19.22 -7.45
CA HIS A 57 -21.17 -19.57 -7.18
C HIS A 57 -22.04 -19.50 -8.44
N GLN A 58 -21.89 -18.44 -9.27
CA GLN A 58 -22.60 -18.34 -10.55
C GLN A 58 -22.28 -19.52 -11.45
N PHE A 59 -21.01 -19.90 -11.58
CA PHE A 59 -20.60 -21.01 -12.42
C PHE A 59 -21.24 -22.34 -11.95
N GLN A 60 -21.26 -22.58 -10.63
CA GLN A 60 -21.90 -23.75 -10.04
C GLN A 60 -23.40 -23.79 -10.30
N VAL A 61 -24.09 -22.66 -10.18
CA VAL A 61 -25.53 -22.56 -10.43
C VAL A 61 -25.85 -22.69 -11.92
N GLN A 62 -25.13 -21.99 -12.80
CA GLN A 62 -25.34 -22.03 -14.26
C GLN A 62 -25.19 -23.44 -14.85
N SER A 63 -24.30 -24.28 -14.27
CA SER A 63 -24.15 -25.68 -14.69
C SER A 63 -25.40 -26.54 -14.50
N ARG A 64 -26.39 -26.03 -13.74
CA ARG A 64 -27.64 -26.72 -13.39
C ARG A 64 -28.88 -26.09 -14.02
N LEU A 65 -28.73 -24.97 -14.74
CA LEU A 65 -29.84 -24.21 -15.32
C LEU A 65 -29.90 -24.40 -16.84
N ASN A 66 -31.08 -24.76 -17.33
CA ASN A 66 -31.29 -25.16 -18.73
C ASN A 66 -31.86 -24.03 -19.59
N THR A 67 -32.46 -23.01 -18.99
CA THR A 67 -33.08 -21.90 -19.73
C THR A 67 -32.36 -20.57 -19.51
N GLN A 68 -32.44 -19.68 -20.49
CA GLN A 68 -31.87 -18.34 -20.42
C GLN A 68 -32.51 -17.51 -19.29
N GLN A 69 -33.81 -17.69 -19.05
CA GLN A 69 -34.57 -16.97 -18.04
C GLN A 69 -34.15 -17.34 -16.61
N GLU A 70 -33.81 -18.60 -16.37
CA GLU A 70 -33.24 -19.05 -15.10
C GLU A 70 -31.84 -18.46 -14.86
N ARG A 71 -31.02 -18.34 -15.92
CA ARG A 71 -29.67 -17.76 -15.83
C ARG A 71 -29.71 -16.28 -15.46
N GLU A 72 -30.64 -15.54 -16.03
CA GLU A 72 -30.87 -14.12 -15.71
C GLU A 72 -31.34 -13.96 -14.25
N GLY A 73 -32.30 -14.78 -13.80
CA GLY A 73 -32.73 -14.76 -12.40
C GLY A 73 -31.62 -15.10 -11.40
N ALA A 74 -30.74 -16.04 -11.74
CA ALA A 74 -29.56 -16.36 -10.92
C ALA A 74 -28.55 -15.21 -10.88
N HIS A 75 -28.35 -14.49 -11.99
CA HIS A 75 -27.48 -13.32 -12.04
C HIS A 75 -27.99 -12.20 -11.12
N ASP A 76 -29.29 -11.88 -11.18
CA ASP A 76 -29.90 -10.86 -10.33
C ASP A 76 -29.84 -11.20 -8.84
N GLN A 77 -30.01 -12.48 -8.49
CA GLN A 77 -29.84 -12.95 -7.11
C GLN A 77 -28.40 -12.75 -6.61
N ILE A 78 -27.41 -13.09 -7.44
CA ILE A 78 -26.00 -12.92 -7.09
C ILE A 78 -25.65 -11.43 -6.97
N LEU A 79 -26.18 -10.59 -7.86
CA LEU A 79 -26.06 -9.13 -7.76
C LEU A 79 -26.64 -8.60 -6.45
N GLY A 80 -27.82 -9.09 -6.03
CA GLY A 80 -28.45 -8.73 -4.76
C GLY A 80 -27.57 -9.10 -3.56
N VAL A 81 -27.11 -10.35 -3.50
CA VAL A 81 -26.23 -10.84 -2.42
C VAL A 81 -24.91 -10.05 -2.38
N LEU A 82 -24.33 -9.74 -3.54
CA LEU A 82 -23.13 -8.90 -3.61
C LEU A 82 -23.42 -7.50 -3.07
N LYS A 83 -24.52 -6.85 -3.46
CA LYS A 83 -24.90 -5.53 -2.95
C LYS A 83 -25.06 -5.55 -1.43
N ASP A 84 -25.72 -6.57 -0.87
CA ASP A 84 -25.89 -6.72 0.57
C ASP A 84 -24.55 -6.95 1.28
N TRP A 85 -23.69 -7.80 0.72
CA TRP A 85 -22.34 -8.03 1.24
C TRP A 85 -21.50 -6.76 1.23
N MET A 86 -21.58 -5.97 0.15
CA MET A 86 -20.89 -4.68 0.02
C MET A 86 -21.33 -3.66 1.08
N GLN A 87 -22.58 -3.76 1.55
CA GLN A 87 -23.13 -2.90 2.59
C GLN A 87 -22.94 -3.48 4.00
N GLY A 88 -22.52 -4.75 4.10
CA GLY A 88 -22.39 -5.50 5.34
C GLY A 88 -21.29 -4.97 6.27
N ASN A 89 -21.55 -5.07 7.58
CA ASN A 89 -20.65 -4.56 8.62
C ASN A 89 -19.26 -5.22 8.59
N LYS A 90 -19.18 -6.52 8.29
CA LYS A 90 -17.88 -7.22 8.20
C LYS A 90 -16.97 -6.65 7.12
N LEU A 91 -17.52 -6.22 5.99
CA LEU A 91 -16.72 -5.58 4.94
C LEU A 91 -16.26 -4.18 5.38
N LYS A 92 -17.13 -3.44 6.08
CA LYS A 92 -16.76 -2.15 6.68
C LYS A 92 -15.61 -2.32 7.68
N ASP A 93 -15.62 -3.37 8.49
CA ASP A 93 -14.53 -3.68 9.43
C ASP A 93 -13.21 -3.98 8.68
N VAL A 94 -13.26 -4.72 7.58
CA VAL A 94 -12.08 -4.96 6.72
C VAL A 94 -11.57 -3.65 6.14
N PHE A 95 -12.46 -2.78 5.64
CA PHE A 95 -12.06 -1.48 5.12
C PHE A 95 -11.48 -0.57 6.20
N ALA A 96 -12.01 -0.60 7.42
CA ALA A 96 -11.46 0.16 8.54
C ALA A 96 -10.04 -0.30 8.90
N LYS A 97 -9.78 -1.62 8.89
CA LYS A 97 -8.43 -2.15 9.11
C LYS A 97 -7.44 -1.76 8.01
N ILE A 98 -7.90 -1.72 6.75
CA ILE A 98 -7.08 -1.24 5.63
C ILE A 98 -6.74 0.25 5.83
N ASP A 99 -7.70 1.06 6.25
CA ASP A 99 -7.47 2.48 6.53
C ASP A 99 -6.50 2.70 7.70
N GLU A 100 -6.64 1.92 8.77
CA GLU A 100 -5.75 1.95 9.94
C GLU A 100 -4.32 1.56 9.55
N ALA A 101 -4.16 0.47 8.78
CA ALA A 101 -2.86 0.05 8.28
C ALA A 101 -2.21 1.15 7.42
N ARG A 102 -2.98 1.79 6.53
CA ARG A 102 -2.50 2.89 5.69
C ARG A 102 -2.05 4.08 6.53
N LYS A 103 -2.83 4.46 7.54
CA LYS A 103 -2.48 5.55 8.45
C LYS A 103 -1.18 5.23 9.20
N ALA A 104 -1.05 4.03 9.74
CA ALA A 104 0.16 3.56 10.41
C ALA A 104 1.38 3.55 9.46
N THR A 105 1.22 3.19 8.19
CA THR A 105 2.30 3.26 7.19
C THR A 105 2.76 4.70 6.97
N ILE A 106 1.83 5.65 6.77
CA ILE A 106 2.17 7.07 6.58
C ILE A 106 2.89 7.63 7.82
N GLU A 107 2.40 7.32 9.01
CA GLU A 107 3.05 7.72 10.28
C GLU A 107 4.45 7.12 10.41
N THR A 108 4.62 5.86 10.01
CA THR A 108 5.92 5.17 10.02
C THR A 108 6.90 5.81 9.02
N GLU A 109 6.44 6.15 7.81
CA GLU A 109 7.27 6.82 6.80
C GLU A 109 7.76 8.18 7.30
N ASP A 110 6.89 8.99 7.91
CA ASP A 110 7.26 10.28 8.50
C ASP A 110 8.30 10.12 9.63
N LEU A 111 8.11 9.13 10.51
CA LEU A 111 9.08 8.83 11.57
C LEU A 111 10.43 8.39 11.01
N LEU A 112 10.45 7.51 10.00
CA LEU A 112 11.67 7.08 9.33
C LEU A 112 12.41 8.25 8.69
N GLN A 113 11.70 9.19 8.06
CA GLN A 113 12.29 10.37 7.46
C GLN A 113 12.90 11.31 8.51
N LYS A 114 12.25 11.48 9.66
CA LYS A 114 12.80 12.22 10.81
C LYS A 114 14.06 11.57 11.37
N LEU A 115 14.05 10.24 11.53
CA LEU A 115 15.23 9.48 11.97
C LEU A 115 16.40 9.59 11.00
N GLN A 116 16.13 9.51 9.69
CA GLN A 116 17.14 9.72 8.66
C GLN A 116 17.78 11.11 8.81
N THR A 117 16.96 12.15 8.90
CA THR A 117 17.44 13.54 9.06
C THR A 117 18.28 13.71 10.32
N TYR A 118 17.86 13.10 11.44
CA TYR A 118 18.61 13.12 12.70
C TYR A 118 19.97 12.41 12.58
N ASN A 119 20.00 11.24 11.95
CA ASN A 119 21.23 10.48 11.73
C ASN A 119 22.20 11.23 10.84
N GLU A 120 21.73 11.85 9.75
CA GLU A 120 22.55 12.67 8.87
C GLU A 120 23.21 13.83 9.63
N ARG A 121 22.45 14.53 10.48
CA ARG A 121 22.98 15.61 11.35
C ARG A 121 24.02 15.09 12.33
N THR A 122 23.74 13.96 12.97
CA THR A 122 24.63 13.35 13.96
C THR A 122 25.95 12.93 13.31
N VAL A 123 25.88 12.22 12.18
CA VAL A 123 27.06 11.80 11.41
C VAL A 123 27.89 13.00 10.97
N LYS A 124 27.26 14.08 10.50
CA LYS A 124 27.95 15.31 10.12
C LYS A 124 28.70 15.92 11.31
N SER A 125 28.03 16.09 12.45
CA SER A 125 28.65 16.60 13.68
C SER A 125 29.82 15.74 14.15
N SER A 126 29.67 14.41 14.15
CA SER A 126 30.75 13.49 14.50
C SER A 126 31.95 13.60 13.56
N ARG A 127 31.72 13.81 12.25
CA ARG A 127 32.80 14.03 11.28
C ARG A 127 33.53 15.35 11.54
N GLU A 128 32.81 16.43 11.80
CA GLU A 128 33.40 17.73 12.15
C GLU A 128 34.25 17.62 13.43
N PHE A 129 33.77 16.90 14.44
CA PHE A 129 34.53 16.65 15.66
C PHE A 129 35.79 15.80 15.42
N GLN A 130 35.70 14.77 14.58
CA GLN A 130 36.86 13.98 14.15
C GLN A 130 37.93 14.82 13.43
N ILE A 131 37.52 15.77 12.59
CA ILE A 131 38.44 16.71 11.94
C ILE A 131 39.17 17.55 12.99
N LYS A 132 38.46 18.05 14.00
CA LYS A 132 39.06 18.84 15.10
C LYS A 132 40.07 18.02 15.90
N ILE A 133 39.74 16.78 16.28
CA ILE A 133 40.66 15.88 16.98
C ILE A 133 41.94 15.68 16.18
N ARG A 134 41.83 15.44 14.86
CA ARG A 134 43.01 15.29 13.99
C ARG A 134 43.86 16.56 13.98
N GLY A 135 43.24 17.73 13.91
CA GLY A 135 43.96 19.02 14.01
C GLY A 135 44.73 19.14 15.32
N TRP A 136 44.09 18.87 16.47
CA TRP A 136 44.75 18.92 17.77
C TRP A 136 45.92 17.94 17.89
N LEU A 137 45.79 16.74 17.33
CA LEU A 137 46.86 15.74 17.33
C LEU A 137 48.05 16.18 16.44
N GLN A 138 47.78 16.81 15.29
CA GLN A 138 48.82 17.36 14.42
C GLN A 138 49.59 18.49 15.11
N GLU A 139 48.88 19.45 15.71
CA GLU A 139 49.48 20.54 16.47
C GLU A 139 50.35 20.02 17.62
N SER A 140 49.84 19.06 18.39
CA SER A 140 50.60 18.43 19.48
C SER A 140 51.86 17.72 18.97
N THR A 141 51.77 17.04 17.83
CA THR A 141 52.93 16.36 17.21
C THR A 141 53.99 17.36 16.76
N GLN A 142 53.57 18.49 16.19
CA GLN A 142 54.48 19.56 15.78
C GLN A 142 55.24 20.14 17.00
N ILE A 143 54.53 20.45 18.08
CA ILE A 143 55.14 20.98 19.33
C ILE A 143 56.17 20.00 19.89
N LEU A 144 55.86 18.70 19.91
CA LEU A 144 56.79 17.67 20.38
C LEU A 144 58.03 17.55 19.47
N GLY A 145 57.87 17.69 18.15
CA GLY A 145 58.98 17.75 17.21
C GLY A 145 59.91 18.95 17.47
N GLU A 146 59.34 20.14 17.66
CA GLU A 146 60.10 21.35 17.99
C GLU A 146 60.85 21.21 19.33
N LEU A 147 60.25 20.53 20.31
CA LEU A 147 60.92 20.24 21.59
C LEU A 147 62.10 19.28 21.40
N GLN A 148 61.95 18.23 20.59
CA GLN A 148 63.02 17.28 20.28
C GLN A 148 64.20 17.95 19.57
N GLU A 149 63.96 18.87 18.64
CA GLU A 149 65.03 19.62 17.95
C GLU A 149 65.82 20.55 18.89
N LYS A 150 65.17 21.05 19.95
CA LYS A 150 65.77 21.99 20.92
C LYS A 150 66.48 21.31 22.08
N LEU A 151 66.21 20.03 22.33
CA LEU A 151 66.93 19.26 23.33
C LEU A 151 68.27 18.82 22.73
N PRO A 152 69.43 19.13 23.35
CA PRO A 152 70.70 18.66 22.86
C PRO A 152 70.71 17.14 22.92
N LEU A 153 71.06 16.50 21.79
CA LEU A 153 71.39 15.08 21.79
C LEU A 153 72.73 14.96 22.52
N ASP A 154 72.69 14.52 23.77
CA ASP A 154 73.89 14.04 24.46
C ASP A 154 74.43 12.84 23.65
N SER A 155 75.46 13.12 22.86
CA SER A 155 76.34 12.16 22.18
C SER A 155 77.44 11.68 23.12
#